data_AF-A0A1F7YVV3-F1
#
_entry.id   AF-A0A1F7YVV3-F1
#
_cell.length_a   1.000
_cell.length_b   1.000
_cell.length_c   1.000
_cell.angle_alpha   90.00
_cell.angle_beta   90.00
_cell.angle_gamma   90.00
#
_symmetry.space_group_name_H-M   'P 1'
#
loop_
_entity.id
_entity.type
_entity.pdbx_description
1 polymer ?
#
loop_
_entity_poly.entity_id
_entity_poly.type
_entity_poly.pdbx_seq_one_letter_code
_entity_poly.pdbx_strand_id
1 'polypeptide(L)'
;MTRVIVQVPMDKKLRDSAQVVAEEYGFSSLQEAMRVIMTKLAKKDLDIHIGEKVEYLTPREEAVLEKRYKEFLEDEKKGNLKSYTSVDEMMKDLTS
;
A
#
# COMPACT_ATOMS: atom_id res chain seq x y z
N MET A 1 5.29 -16.74 30.99
CA MET A 1 4.27 -16.59 29.93
C MET A 1 3.86 -18.00 29.50
N THR A 2 2.58 -18.37 29.63
CA THR A 2 2.12 -19.72 29.28
C THR A 2 2.01 -19.84 27.76
N ARG A 3 2.75 -20.77 27.16
CA ARG A 3 2.69 -21.03 25.71
C ARG A 3 1.47 -21.90 25.41
N VAL A 4 0.57 -21.41 24.57
CA VAL A 4 -0.61 -22.15 24.09
C VAL A 4 -0.44 -22.43 22.60
N ILE A 5 -0.80 -23.65 22.16
CA ILE A 5 -0.77 -24.06 20.76
C ILE A 5 -2.18 -23.93 20.20
N VAL A 6 -2.32 -23.22 19.08
CA VAL A 6 -3.58 -23.12 18.33
C VAL A 6 -3.52 -24.11 17.17
N GLN A 7 -4.50 -25.01 17.09
CA GLN A 7 -4.65 -25.95 15.98
C GLN A 7 -5.86 -25.54 15.14
N VAL A 8 -5.65 -25.42 13.82
CA VAL A 8 -6.69 -25.03 12.86
C VAL A 8 -6.72 -26.07 11.74
N PRO A 9 -7.79 -26.87 11.60
CA PRO A 9 -7.97 -27.77 10.47
C PRO A 9 -8.06 -26.95 9.16
N MET A 10 -7.25 -27.31 8.17
CA MET A 10 -7.27 -26.66 6.86
C MET A 10 -6.69 -27.59 5.79
N ASP A 11 -7.01 -27.29 4.54
CA ASP A 11 -6.42 -27.99 3.40
C ASP A 11 -4.89 -27.78 3.36
N LYS A 12 -4.16 -28.85 3.01
CA LYS A 12 -2.70 -28.80 2.97
C LYS A 12 -2.20 -27.79 1.94
N LYS A 13 -2.82 -27.73 0.77
CA LYS A 13 -2.41 -26.82 -0.31
C LYS A 13 -2.61 -25.37 0.13
N LEU A 14 -3.74 -25.06 0.77
CA LEU A 14 -4.00 -23.73 1.32
C LEU A 14 -2.94 -23.33 2.35
N ARG A 15 -2.58 -24.25 3.26
CA ARG A 15 -1.54 -23.99 4.26
C ARG A 15 -0.19 -23.75 3.63
N ASP A 16 0.19 -24.57 2.66
CA ASP A 16 1.48 -24.46 1.97
C ASP A 16 1.54 -23.16 1.14
N SER A 17 0.47 -22.78 0.43
CA SER A 17 0.40 -21.51 -0.31
C SER A 17 0.44 -20.29 0.63
N ALA A 18 -0.27 -20.35 1.75
CA ALA A 18 -0.27 -19.26 2.73
C ALA A 18 1.11 -19.08 3.40
N GLN A 19 1.85 -20.17 3.62
CA GLN A 19 3.22 -20.11 4.13
C GLN A 19 4.15 -19.36 3.17
N VAL A 20 4.08 -19.67 1.86
CA VAL A 20 4.91 -18.98 0.85
C VAL A 20 4.63 -17.47 0.84
N VAL A 21 3.35 -17.07 0.80
CA VAL A 21 2.99 -15.65 0.82
C VAL A 21 3.39 -14.96 2.13
N ALA A 22 3.31 -15.66 3.27
CA ALA A 22 3.78 -15.11 4.54
C ALA A 22 5.29 -14.83 4.52
N GLU A 23 6.09 -15.72 3.91
CA GLU A 23 7.53 -15.52 3.72
C GLU A 23 7.82 -14.35 2.77
N GLU A 24 7.05 -14.21 1.68
CA GLU A 24 7.15 -13.07 0.75
C GLU A 24 6.85 -11.73 1.44
N TYR A 25 5.93 -11.72 2.41
CA TYR A 25 5.65 -10.55 3.26
C TYR A 25 6.68 -10.34 4.38
N GLY A 26 7.72 -11.17 4.46
CA GLY A 26 8.82 -11.05 5.40
C GLY A 26 8.60 -11.70 6.77
N PHE A 27 7.55 -12.52 6.94
CA PHE A 27 7.36 -13.29 8.16
C PHE A 27 8.26 -14.53 8.18
N SER A 28 8.74 -14.92 9.36
CA SER A 28 9.58 -16.12 9.52
C SER A 28 8.76 -17.42 9.43
N SER A 29 7.45 -17.33 9.62
CA SER A 29 6.52 -18.45 9.49
C SER A 29 5.06 -17.99 9.39
N LEU A 30 4.19 -18.85 8.87
CA LEU A 30 2.74 -18.65 8.90
C LEU A 30 2.20 -18.43 10.33
N GLN A 31 2.81 -19.07 11.32
CA GLN A 31 2.42 -18.94 12.73
C GLN A 31 2.71 -17.54 13.28
N GLU A 32 3.78 -16.91 12.81
CA GLU A 32 4.10 -15.53 13.15
C GLU A 32 3.10 -14.55 12.53
N ALA A 33 2.80 -14.71 11.24
CA ALA A 33 1.75 -13.95 10.56
C ALA A 33 0.40 -14.07 11.31
N MET A 34 0.04 -15.28 11.71
CA MET A 34 -1.19 -15.51 12.49
C MET A 34 -1.19 -14.85 13.86
N ARG A 35 -0.05 -14.75 14.55
CA ARG A 35 0.05 -14.01 15.82
C ARG A 35 -0.22 -12.53 15.63
N VAL A 36 0.24 -11.92 14.54
CA VAL A 36 -0.04 -10.51 14.22
C VAL A 36 -1.52 -10.30 13.97
N ILE A 37 -2.15 -11.17 13.17
CA ILE A 37 -3.60 -11.11 12.89
C ILE A 37 -4.39 -11.27 14.18
N MET A 38 -4.09 -12.27 15.01
CA MET A 38 -4.75 -12.47 16.31
C MET A 38 -4.55 -11.28 17.25
N THR A 39 -3.38 -10.63 17.21
CA THR A 39 -3.12 -9.42 18.00
C THR A 39 -3.99 -8.26 17.56
N LYS A 40 -4.14 -8.04 16.24
CA LYS A 40 -5.06 -7.02 15.70
C LYS A 40 -6.51 -7.33 16.03
N LEU A 41 -6.91 -8.60 15.91
CA LEU A 41 -8.25 -9.06 16.27
C LEU A 41 -8.57 -8.77 17.74
N ALA A 42 -7.64 -9.09 18.65
CA ALA A 42 -7.81 -8.85 20.09
C ALA A 42 -7.95 -7.35 20.43
N LYS A 43 -7.37 -6.47 19.62
CA LYS A 43 -7.48 -5.01 19.78
C LYS A 43 -8.72 -4.40 19.11
N LYS A 44 -9.50 -5.20 18.38
CA LYS A 44 -10.59 -4.73 17.49
C LYS A 44 -10.10 -3.83 16.34
N ASP A 45 -8.83 -3.98 15.95
CA ASP A 45 -8.18 -3.24 14.85
C ASP A 45 -8.07 -4.09 13.57
N LEU A 46 -8.73 -5.24 13.51
CA LEU A 46 -8.74 -6.08 12.31
C LEU A 46 -9.88 -5.65 11.40
N ASP A 47 -9.51 -5.07 10.27
CA ASP A 47 -10.43 -4.70 9.20
C ASP A 47 -10.32 -5.72 8.06
N ILE A 48 -11.44 -6.37 7.71
CA ILE A 48 -11.49 -7.42 6.70
C ILE A 48 -12.35 -6.91 5.55
N HIS A 49 -11.71 -6.71 4.40
CA HIS A 49 -12.38 -6.31 3.16
C HIS A 49 -12.50 -7.50 2.22
N ILE A 50 -13.67 -7.70 1.62
CA ILE A 50 -13.90 -8.69 0.55
C ILE A 50 -14.19 -7.89 -0.73
N GLY A 51 -13.18 -7.77 -1.60
CA GLY A 51 -13.24 -6.99 -2.85
C GLY A 51 -11.93 -6.25 -3.12
N GLU A 52 -11.86 -5.52 -4.24
CA GLU A 52 -10.77 -4.57 -4.45
C GLU A 52 -10.82 -3.48 -3.38
N LYS A 53 -9.71 -3.32 -2.66
CA LYS A 53 -9.56 -2.31 -1.63
C LYS A 53 -9.65 -0.94 -2.30
N VAL A 54 -10.78 -0.26 -2.16
CA VAL A 54 -10.91 1.13 -2.62
C VAL A 54 -10.07 1.97 -1.66
N GLU A 55 -8.84 2.27 -2.06
CA GLU A 55 -7.98 3.16 -1.30
C GLU A 55 -8.41 4.60 -1.57
N TYR A 56 -8.90 5.27 -0.54
CA TYR A 56 -9.17 6.70 -0.57
C TYR A 56 -7.92 7.46 -0.10
N LEU A 57 -7.68 8.62 -0.70
CA LEU A 57 -6.72 9.57 -0.17
C LEU A 57 -7.15 10.01 1.23
N THR A 58 -6.18 10.25 2.12
CA THR A 58 -6.50 10.93 3.37
C THR A 58 -6.93 12.38 3.08
N PRO A 59 -7.76 13.01 3.92
CA PRO A 59 -8.17 14.41 3.71
C PRO A 59 -6.99 15.38 3.58
N ARG A 60 -5.86 15.04 4.22
CA ARG A 60 -4.62 15.81 4.13
C ARG A 60 -3.97 15.69 2.76
N GLU A 61 -3.90 14.48 2.20
CA GLU A 61 -3.30 14.24 0.88
C GLU A 61 -4.15 14.85 -0.22
N GLU A 62 -5.48 14.73 -0.11
CA GLU A 62 -6.44 15.37 -1.01
C GLU A 62 -6.22 16.89 -1.04
N ALA A 63 -6.15 17.55 0.12
CA ALA A 63 -5.89 18.99 0.21
C ALA A 63 -4.53 19.41 -0.40
N VAL A 64 -3.49 18.59 -0.24
CA VAL A 64 -2.17 18.85 -0.84
C VAL A 64 -2.23 18.74 -2.36
N LEU A 65 -2.91 17.72 -2.90
CA LEU A 65 -3.05 17.52 -4.33
C LEU A 65 -3.92 18.60 -4.97
N GLU A 66 -5.04 18.98 -4.35
CA GLU A 66 -5.86 20.09 -4.82
C GLU A 66 -5.08 21.40 -4.89
N LYS A 67 -4.24 21.67 -3.89
CA LYS A 67 -3.38 22.86 -3.89
C LYS A 67 -2.39 22.82 -5.07
N ARG A 68 -1.67 21.71 -5.25
CA ARG A 68 -0.71 21.54 -6.37
C ARG A 68 -1.38 21.67 -7.72
N TYR A 69 -2.60 21.14 -7.85
CA TYR A 69 -3.36 21.23 -9.09
C TYR A 69 -3.78 22.68 -9.39
N LYS A 70 -4.18 23.45 -8.37
CA LYS A 70 -4.47 24.89 -8.54
C LYS A 70 -3.22 25.68 -8.94
N GLU A 71 -2.08 25.40 -8.31
CA GLU A 71 -0.79 26.03 -8.68
C GLU A 71 -0.43 25.73 -10.14
N PHE A 72 -0.57 24.47 -10.57
CA PHE A 72 -0.35 24.06 -11.97
C PHE A 72 -1.25 24.84 -12.95
N LEU A 73 -2.56 24.97 -12.66
CA LEU A 73 -3.48 25.74 -13.51
C LEU A 73 -3.14 27.23 -13.58
N GLU A 74 -2.57 27.80 -12.52
CA GLU A 74 -2.09 29.18 -12.55
C GLU A 74 -0.81 29.32 -13.40
N ASP A 75 0.11 28.38 -13.28
CA ASP A 75 1.34 28.38 -14.08
C ASP A 75 1.05 28.15 -15.57
N GLU A 76 0.06 27.33 -15.90
CA GLU A 76 -0.49 27.19 -17.25
C GLU A 76 -0.99 28.53 -17.80
N LYS A 77 -1.84 29.24 -17.04
CA LYS A 77 -2.37 30.55 -17.45
C LYS A 77 -1.28 31.61 -17.62
N LYS A 78 -0.22 31.56 -16.81
CA LYS A 78 0.92 32.49 -16.88
C LYS A 78 1.88 32.14 -18.03
N GLY A 79 1.71 30.99 -18.70
CA GLY A 79 2.61 30.52 -19.75
C GLY A 79 3.94 29.99 -19.19
N ASN A 80 3.98 29.60 -17.92
CA ASN A 80 5.18 29.08 -17.25
C ASN A 80 5.41 27.58 -17.53
N LEU A 81 4.65 26.98 -18.44
CA LEU A 81 4.81 25.58 -18.82
C LEU A 81 5.92 25.44 -19.86
N LYS A 82 6.86 24.54 -19.59
CA LYS A 82 7.82 24.09 -20.59
C LYS A 82 7.16 23.02 -21.47
N SER A 83 7.34 23.13 -22.79
CA SER A 83 6.94 22.10 -23.74
C SER A 83 8.19 21.52 -24.40
N TYR A 84 8.14 20.22 -24.70
CA TYR A 84 9.24 19.48 -25.30
C TYR A 84 8.74 18.76 -26.54
N THR A 85 9.60 18.66 -27.55
CA THR A 85 9.26 17.99 -28.81
C THR A 85 9.80 16.56 -28.88
N SER A 86 10.69 16.18 -27.96
CA SER A 86 11.22 14.84 -27.82
C SER A 86 11.33 14.42 -26.35
N VAL A 87 11.25 13.10 -26.11
CA VAL A 87 11.42 12.52 -24.78
C VAL A 87 12.82 12.78 -24.23
N ASP A 88 13.84 12.72 -25.08
CA ASP A 88 15.24 12.94 -24.68
C ASP A 88 15.48 14.36 -24.15
N GLU A 89 14.90 15.38 -24.78
CA GLU A 89 14.95 16.76 -24.31
C GLU A 89 14.26 16.94 -22.96
N MET A 90 13.08 16.34 -22.79
CA MET A 90 12.33 16.39 -21.54
C MET A 90 13.11 15.72 -20.41
N MET A 91 13.64 14.52 -20.64
CA MET A 91 14.38 13.76 -19.64
C MET A 91 15.65 14.51 -19.22
N LYS A 92 16.35 15.13 -20.18
CA LYS A 92 17.54 15.93 -19.88
C LYS A 92 17.23 17.10 -18.93
N ASP A 93 16.12 17.82 -19.10
CA ASP A 93 15.72 18.91 -18.20
C ASP A 93 15.30 18.41 -16.81
N LEU A 94 14.63 17.24 -16.72
CA LEU A 94 14.17 16.67 -15.45
C LEU A 94 15.29 16.07 -14.60
N THR A 95 16.36 15.59 -15.22
CA THR A 95 17.49 14.96 -14.52
C THR A 95 18.68 15.89 -14.30
N SER A 96 18.60 17.14 -14.78
CA SER A 96 19.60 18.19 -14.54
C SER A 96 19.43 18.81 -13.15
#